data_AF-A0A843YH12-F1
#
_entry.id   AF-A0A843YH12-F1
#
_cell.length_a   1.000
_cell.length_b   1.000
_cell.length_c   1.000
_cell.angle_alpha   90.00
_cell.angle_beta   90.00
_cell.angle_gamma   90.00
#
_symmetry.space_group_name_H-M   'P 1'
#
loop_
_entity.id
_entity.type
_entity.pdbx_description
1 polymer ?
#
loop_
_entity_poly.entity_id
_entity_poly.type
_entity_poly.pdbx_seq_one_letter_code
_entity_poly.pdbx_strand_id
1 'polypeptide(L)'
;MTPFPTSLPFSPFDAFAAALNPVQFALRQQMNGLDQMIYGHQGLSPTELRQLAKAGGRGGGIWVVAPGEGLAYFEDLPEFRAAPGRAVTRFSVAGGGGSDLGAVALARRLADHYGEPVAGIVAGYSARDALGDVMGGVAGLNAANLGLHIHHLARRELEAIEPNPAQVAQTPRAEAREHASLRAASGTLVELLQEPDRTIASVAGHSKGALAISFALDALMLSGDMATLKRVCRIDLLSIGVLLTVPPVIQNLTQVMGEYDAFGGVNSDLSNPHHMVSGAGHHLNTDLPCALDLAAFLRDQQI
;
A
#
# COMPACT_ATOMS: atom_id res chain seq x y z
N MET A 1 -27.45 -17.53 1.26
CA MET A 1 -26.41 -16.89 2.09
C MET A 1 -25.33 -17.92 2.35
N THR A 2 -24.29 -17.93 1.53
CA THR A 2 -23.06 -18.71 1.79
C THR A 2 -22.33 -18.06 2.97
N PRO A 3 -21.78 -18.84 3.91
CA PRO A 3 -20.99 -18.28 5.00
C PRO A 3 -19.78 -17.53 4.43
N PHE A 4 -19.43 -16.40 5.04
CA PHE A 4 -18.18 -15.68 4.79
C PHE A 4 -16.99 -16.64 4.88
N PRO A 5 -15.92 -16.46 4.08
CA PRO A 5 -14.75 -17.32 4.16
C PRO A 5 -14.18 -17.27 5.58
N THR A 6 -13.96 -18.45 6.14
CA THR A 6 -13.40 -18.65 7.46
C THR A 6 -12.02 -18.03 7.54
N SER A 7 -11.78 -17.24 8.59
CA SER A 7 -10.50 -16.66 8.93
C SER A 7 -9.40 -17.74 8.95
N LEU A 8 -8.15 -17.32 8.77
CA LEU A 8 -6.96 -18.17 8.91
C LEU A 8 -7.04 -19.07 10.18
N PRO A 9 -6.50 -20.31 10.14
CA PRO A 9 -6.66 -21.26 11.22
C PRO A 9 -6.06 -20.76 12.54
N PHE A 10 -6.84 -20.88 13.62
CA PHE A 10 -6.50 -20.46 14.98
C PHE A 10 -5.27 -21.24 15.51
N SER A 11 -4.20 -20.52 15.85
CA SER A 11 -2.95 -21.04 16.40
C SER A 11 -2.97 -21.02 17.95
N PRO A 12 -2.24 -21.90 18.66
CA PRO A 12 -2.05 -21.78 20.11
C PRO A 12 -1.45 -20.44 20.55
N PHE A 13 -0.68 -19.78 19.66
CA PHE A 13 -0.17 -18.41 19.88
C PHE A 13 -1.29 -17.37 19.88
N ASP A 14 -2.40 -17.61 19.18
CA ASP A 14 -3.53 -16.70 19.10
C ASP A 14 -4.29 -16.64 20.43
N ALA A 15 -4.40 -17.77 21.14
CA ALA A 15 -4.98 -17.80 22.48
C ALA A 15 -4.15 -16.98 23.49
N PHE A 16 -2.82 -17.03 23.39
CA PHE A 16 -1.92 -16.26 24.24
C PHE A 16 -1.91 -14.76 23.88
N ALA A 17 -1.87 -14.42 22.59
CA ALA A 17 -1.95 -13.05 22.10
C ALA A 17 -3.31 -12.40 22.43
N ALA A 18 -4.42 -13.15 22.28
CA ALA A 18 -5.75 -12.71 22.69
C ALA A 18 -5.86 -12.48 24.20
N ALA A 19 -5.14 -13.26 25.02
CA ALA A 19 -5.12 -13.06 26.48
C ALA A 19 -4.33 -11.81 26.89
N LEU A 20 -3.23 -11.49 26.20
CA LEU A 20 -2.39 -10.33 26.51
C LEU A 20 -2.94 -9.01 25.96
N ASN A 21 -3.53 -9.02 24.75
CA ASN A 21 -4.13 -7.84 24.14
C ASN A 21 -5.33 -8.20 23.25
N PRO A 22 -6.50 -8.50 23.85
CA PRO A 22 -7.67 -9.01 23.14
C PRO A 22 -8.20 -8.05 22.08
N VAL A 23 -8.09 -6.74 22.34
CA VAL A 23 -8.53 -5.70 21.41
C VAL A 23 -7.65 -5.71 20.16
N GLN A 24 -6.31 -5.64 20.30
CA GLN A 24 -5.41 -5.68 19.15
C GLN A 24 -5.56 -6.97 18.33
N PHE A 25 -5.73 -8.11 19.01
CA PHE A 25 -5.94 -9.40 18.36
C PHE A 25 -7.22 -9.42 17.51
N ALA A 26 -8.36 -9.01 18.07
CA ALA A 26 -9.64 -8.99 17.35
C ALA A 26 -9.60 -8.09 16.10
N LEU A 27 -8.91 -6.95 16.20
CA LEU A 27 -8.78 -5.99 15.10
C LEU A 27 -7.89 -6.52 13.98
N ARG A 28 -6.80 -7.18 14.35
CA ARG A 28 -5.94 -7.86 13.38
C ARG A 28 -6.72 -8.93 12.60
N GLN A 29 -7.60 -9.67 13.26
CA GLN A 29 -8.46 -10.65 12.58
C GLN A 29 -9.46 -9.98 11.63
N GLN A 30 -10.05 -8.85 12.01
CA GLN A 30 -10.92 -8.07 11.11
C GLN A 30 -10.17 -7.56 9.89
N MET A 31 -8.96 -7.02 10.06
CA MET A 31 -8.14 -6.50 8.96
C MET A 31 -7.65 -7.62 8.03
N ASN A 32 -7.25 -8.77 8.58
CA ASN A 32 -6.94 -9.95 7.78
C ASN A 32 -8.17 -10.43 6.98
N GLY A 33 -9.37 -10.35 7.55
CA GLY A 33 -10.62 -10.67 6.85
C GLY A 33 -10.92 -9.68 5.71
N LEU A 34 -10.68 -8.39 5.93
CA LEU A 34 -10.78 -7.37 4.88
C LEU A 34 -9.77 -7.63 3.76
N ASP A 35 -8.54 -7.98 4.10
CA ASP A 35 -7.49 -8.28 3.11
C ASP A 35 -7.73 -9.58 2.37
N GLN A 36 -8.33 -10.57 3.01
CA GLN A 36 -8.80 -11.76 2.31
C GLN A 36 -9.90 -11.41 1.29
N MET A 37 -10.79 -10.48 1.60
CA MET A 37 -11.79 -10.01 0.64
C MET A 37 -11.14 -9.21 -0.51
N ILE A 38 -10.22 -8.28 -0.20
CA ILE A 38 -9.62 -7.39 -1.18
C ILE A 38 -8.59 -8.10 -2.05
N TYR A 39 -7.69 -8.87 -1.45
CA TYR A 39 -6.54 -9.47 -2.14
C TYR A 39 -6.67 -10.97 -2.32
N GLY A 40 -7.57 -11.66 -1.61
CA GLY A 40 -7.60 -13.11 -1.59
C GLY A 40 -6.27 -13.71 -1.10
N HIS A 41 -6.07 -14.99 -1.37
CA HIS A 41 -4.81 -15.69 -1.10
C HIS A 41 -4.36 -16.49 -2.33
N GLN A 42 -4.80 -16.08 -3.54
CA GLN A 42 -4.37 -16.74 -4.76
C GLN A 42 -2.86 -16.60 -4.91
N GLY A 43 -2.20 -17.70 -5.28
CA GLY A 43 -0.75 -17.74 -5.42
C GLY A 43 0.02 -17.93 -4.11
N LEU A 44 -0.64 -18.04 -2.95
CA LEU A 44 0.01 -18.36 -1.67
C LEU A 44 -0.15 -19.83 -1.31
N SER A 45 0.97 -20.49 -0.98
CA SER A 45 0.95 -21.89 -0.55
C SER A 45 0.38 -22.03 0.86
N PRO A 46 -0.16 -23.21 1.25
CA PRO A 46 -0.57 -23.45 2.63
C PRO A 46 0.56 -23.27 3.65
N THR A 47 1.82 -23.46 3.22
CA THR A 47 2.99 -23.22 4.07
C THR A 47 3.20 -21.73 4.29
N GLU A 48 3.11 -20.93 3.24
CA GLU A 48 3.19 -19.47 3.30
C GLU A 48 2.07 -18.88 4.16
N LEU A 49 0.83 -19.33 3.99
CA LEU A 49 -0.30 -18.89 4.82
C LEU A 49 -0.08 -19.18 6.32
N ARG A 50 0.53 -20.33 6.65
CA ARG A 50 0.93 -20.64 8.03
C ARG A 50 2.07 -19.74 8.54
N GLN A 51 2.99 -19.32 7.68
CA GLN A 51 4.02 -18.34 8.05
C GLN A 51 3.39 -16.98 8.35
N LEU A 52 2.46 -16.51 7.51
CA LEU A 52 1.74 -15.26 7.74
C LEU A 52 0.92 -15.28 9.02
N ALA A 53 0.24 -16.40 9.33
CA ALA A 53 -0.51 -16.55 10.56
C ALA A 53 0.39 -16.49 11.81
N LYS A 54 1.66 -16.91 11.71
CA LYS A 54 2.65 -16.84 12.80
C LYS A 54 3.34 -15.48 12.87
N ALA A 55 3.45 -14.79 11.74
CA ALA A 55 4.05 -13.47 11.69
C ALA A 55 3.21 -12.50 12.54
N GLY A 56 3.87 -11.50 13.11
CA GLY A 56 3.28 -10.47 13.95
C GLY A 56 3.47 -9.07 13.37
N GLY A 57 3.38 -8.95 12.03
CA GLY A 57 3.99 -7.84 11.32
C GLY A 57 3.51 -6.47 11.80
N ARG A 58 4.46 -5.57 11.96
CA ARG A 58 4.24 -4.18 12.36
C ARG A 58 4.25 -3.27 11.13
N GLY A 59 3.61 -2.10 11.24
CA GLY A 59 3.71 -1.07 10.20
C GLY A 59 5.16 -0.67 9.96
N GLY A 60 5.57 -0.63 8.69
CA GLY A 60 6.95 -0.45 8.26
C GLY A 60 7.74 -1.76 8.07
N GLY A 61 7.18 -2.91 8.46
CA GLY A 61 7.79 -4.21 8.17
C GLY A 61 7.83 -4.52 6.67
N ILE A 62 8.77 -5.37 6.27
CA ILE A 62 9.03 -5.67 4.85
C ILE A 62 8.98 -7.18 4.63
N TRP A 63 8.14 -7.62 3.70
CA TRP A 63 8.12 -8.97 3.18
C TRP A 63 8.81 -9.04 1.84
N VAL A 64 9.86 -9.83 1.70
CA VAL A 64 10.39 -10.21 0.38
C VAL A 64 9.69 -11.46 -0.09
N VAL A 65 9.02 -11.34 -1.24
CA VAL A 65 8.22 -12.40 -1.86
C VAL A 65 8.88 -12.81 -3.16
N ALA A 66 9.38 -14.04 -3.24
CA ALA A 66 10.01 -14.61 -4.43
C ALA A 66 8.97 -15.27 -5.33
N PRO A 67 9.03 -15.18 -6.67
CA PRO A 67 8.02 -15.72 -7.59
C PRO A 67 7.72 -17.22 -7.37
N GLY A 68 6.46 -17.61 -7.52
CA GLY A 68 5.96 -18.94 -7.18
C GLY A 68 5.84 -19.16 -5.67
N GLU A 69 6.95 -19.45 -4.99
CA GLU A 69 6.97 -19.73 -3.55
C GLU A 69 8.23 -19.14 -2.89
N GLY A 70 8.08 -18.62 -1.68
CA GLY A 70 9.18 -18.15 -0.85
C GLY A 70 8.89 -16.79 -0.23
N LEU A 71 8.87 -16.76 1.10
CA LEU A 71 8.68 -15.56 1.89
C LEU A 71 9.85 -15.35 2.84
N ALA A 72 10.22 -14.09 3.02
CA ALA A 72 11.08 -13.66 4.10
C ALA A 72 10.57 -12.36 4.71
N TYR A 73 10.42 -12.36 6.03
CA TYR A 73 9.98 -11.19 6.78
C TYR A 73 11.17 -10.46 7.41
N PHE A 74 11.07 -9.14 7.43
CA PHE A 74 11.94 -8.22 8.13
C PHE A 74 11.08 -7.28 8.96
N GLU A 75 11.39 -7.15 10.24
CA GLU A 75 10.60 -6.33 11.18
C GLU A 75 10.65 -4.85 10.81
N ASP A 76 11.79 -4.39 10.29
CA ASP A 76 12.03 -3.02 9.89
C ASP A 76 13.06 -2.88 8.76
N LEU A 77 13.29 -1.64 8.34
CA LEU A 77 14.24 -1.30 7.29
C LEU A 77 15.71 -1.57 7.69
N PRO A 78 16.18 -1.28 8.91
CA PRO A 78 17.49 -1.74 9.37
C PRO A 78 17.74 -3.24 9.23
N GLU A 79 16.79 -4.10 9.62
CA GLU A 79 16.92 -5.55 9.46
C GLU A 79 16.97 -5.95 7.98
N PHE A 80 16.12 -5.34 7.15
CA PHE A 80 16.14 -5.54 5.71
C PHE A 80 17.49 -5.16 5.07
N ARG A 81 18.09 -4.05 5.50
CA ARG A 81 19.41 -3.58 5.02
C ARG A 81 20.54 -4.53 5.41
N ALA A 82 20.47 -5.13 6.60
CA ALA A 82 21.49 -6.04 7.11
C ALA A 82 21.48 -7.43 6.41
N ALA A 83 20.40 -7.75 5.68
CA ALA A 83 20.21 -9.06 5.08
C ALA A 83 21.14 -9.29 3.86
N PRO A 84 22.06 -10.27 3.90
CA PRO A 84 22.99 -10.52 2.80
C PRO A 84 22.27 -11.08 1.56
N GLY A 85 22.69 -10.65 0.37
CA GLY A 85 22.33 -11.28 -0.91
C GLY A 85 20.91 -11.03 -1.42
N ARG A 86 20.12 -10.14 -0.81
CA ARG A 86 18.76 -9.81 -1.27
C ARG A 86 18.67 -8.41 -1.87
N ALA A 87 19.26 -8.25 -3.05
CA ALA A 87 19.03 -7.06 -3.87
C ALA A 87 17.62 -7.15 -4.48
N VAL A 88 16.63 -6.57 -3.81
CA VAL A 88 15.28 -6.38 -4.37
C VAL A 88 15.19 -4.97 -4.95
N THR A 89 14.74 -4.89 -6.20
CA THR A 89 14.58 -3.62 -6.93
C THR A 89 13.12 -3.21 -7.05
N ARG A 90 12.17 -4.08 -6.72
CA ARG A 90 10.74 -3.85 -6.88
C ARG A 90 10.02 -3.84 -5.55
N PHE A 91 9.20 -2.83 -5.32
CA PHE A 91 8.50 -2.63 -4.06
C PHE A 91 7.00 -2.50 -4.29
N SER A 92 6.22 -2.89 -3.29
CA SER A 92 4.78 -2.69 -3.30
C SER A 92 4.24 -2.29 -1.94
N VAL A 93 3.17 -1.49 -1.91
CA VAL A 93 2.45 -1.12 -0.70
C VAL A 93 0.99 -1.50 -0.87
N ALA A 94 0.51 -2.41 -0.03
CA ALA A 94 -0.91 -2.76 0.02
C ALA A 94 -1.69 -1.75 0.87
N GLY A 95 -2.88 -1.36 0.41
CA GLY A 95 -3.76 -0.41 1.10
C GLY A 95 -4.69 -1.06 2.11
N GLY A 96 -5.65 -1.87 1.64
CA GLY A 96 -6.62 -2.57 2.50
C GLY A 96 -5.94 -3.24 3.70
N GLY A 97 -6.59 -3.17 4.87
CA GLY A 97 -6.22 -3.86 6.12
C GLY A 97 -4.88 -3.49 6.78
N GLY A 98 -3.91 -3.01 6.01
CA GLY A 98 -2.53 -2.77 6.45
C GLY A 98 -1.82 -4.04 6.93
N SER A 99 -2.30 -5.23 6.55
CA SER A 99 -1.83 -6.50 7.10
C SER A 99 -0.68 -7.13 6.29
N ASP A 100 -0.03 -8.11 6.92
CA ASP A 100 0.93 -9.01 6.26
C ASP A 100 0.32 -9.71 5.05
N LEU A 101 -0.95 -10.14 5.13
CA LEU A 101 -1.64 -10.83 4.04
C LEU A 101 -1.78 -9.93 2.83
N GLY A 102 -2.26 -8.69 3.02
CA GLY A 102 -2.41 -7.73 1.92
C GLY A 102 -1.07 -7.41 1.26
N ALA A 103 -0.04 -7.13 2.07
CA ALA A 103 1.31 -6.83 1.58
C ALA A 103 1.89 -7.99 0.77
N VAL A 104 1.76 -9.21 1.27
CA VAL A 104 2.31 -10.41 0.62
C VAL A 104 1.49 -10.81 -0.61
N ALA A 105 0.16 -10.72 -0.57
CA ALA A 105 -0.69 -11.08 -1.70
C ALA A 105 -0.54 -10.11 -2.89
N LEU A 106 -0.35 -8.82 -2.65
CA LEU A 106 -0.02 -7.86 -3.71
C LEU A 106 1.40 -8.12 -4.26
N ALA A 107 2.39 -8.26 -3.37
CA ALA A 107 3.77 -8.52 -3.78
C ALA A 107 3.91 -9.84 -4.55
N ARG A 108 3.20 -10.90 -4.15
CA ARG A 108 3.12 -12.21 -4.83
C ARG A 108 2.69 -12.06 -6.28
N ARG A 109 1.58 -11.35 -6.54
CA ARG A 109 1.09 -11.13 -7.92
C ARG A 109 2.13 -10.42 -8.79
N LEU A 110 2.78 -9.40 -8.23
CA LEU A 110 3.80 -8.64 -8.94
C LEU A 110 5.06 -9.49 -9.15
N ALA A 111 5.47 -10.28 -8.16
CA ALA A 111 6.63 -11.16 -8.26
C ALA A 111 6.41 -12.22 -9.34
N ASP A 112 5.25 -12.86 -9.34
CA ASP A 112 4.88 -13.86 -10.33
C ASP A 112 4.79 -13.26 -11.74
N HIS A 113 4.34 -12.01 -11.85
CA HIS A 113 4.28 -11.28 -13.11
C HIS A 113 5.67 -10.92 -13.65
N TYR A 114 6.53 -10.31 -12.82
CA TYR A 114 7.87 -9.89 -13.24
C TYR A 114 8.88 -11.04 -13.31
N GLY A 115 8.59 -12.19 -12.69
CA GLY A 115 9.56 -13.28 -12.54
C GLY A 115 10.72 -12.94 -11.59
N GLU A 116 10.56 -11.93 -10.75
CA GLU A 116 11.58 -11.37 -9.85
C GLU A 116 11.02 -11.18 -8.44
N PRO A 117 11.83 -11.24 -7.37
CA PRO A 117 11.34 -10.95 -6.04
C PRO A 117 10.80 -9.52 -5.88
N VAL A 118 9.69 -9.37 -5.15
CA VAL A 118 9.09 -8.07 -4.82
C VAL A 118 9.02 -7.89 -3.31
N ALA A 119 9.40 -6.70 -2.84
CA ALA A 119 9.33 -6.32 -1.43
C ALA A 119 7.98 -5.65 -1.12
N GLY A 120 7.09 -6.35 -0.43
CA GLY A 120 5.84 -5.83 0.11
C GLY A 120 6.06 -5.10 1.45
N ILE A 121 5.82 -3.79 1.47
CA ILE A 121 5.88 -2.99 2.69
C ILE A 121 4.52 -3.07 3.40
N VAL A 122 4.56 -3.47 4.67
CA VAL A 122 3.38 -3.55 5.54
C VAL A 122 3.02 -2.14 5.98
N ALA A 123 1.90 -1.61 5.50
CA ALA A 123 1.43 -0.28 5.93
C ALA A 123 1.10 -0.23 7.43
N GLY A 124 0.74 -1.37 8.01
CA GLY A 124 0.44 -1.53 9.43
C GLY A 124 -0.95 -1.06 9.81
N TYR A 125 -1.30 -1.37 11.06
CA TYR A 125 -2.55 -0.99 11.69
C TYR A 125 -2.27 -0.61 13.14
N SER A 126 -2.72 0.56 13.57
CA SER A 126 -2.61 0.96 14.97
C SER A 126 -3.85 0.50 15.75
N ALA A 127 -3.69 0.00 16.98
CA ALA A 127 -4.80 -0.37 17.88
C ALA A 127 -5.80 0.77 18.13
N ARG A 128 -5.41 1.99 17.80
CA ARG A 128 -6.25 3.18 17.86
C ARG A 128 -7.16 3.24 16.61
N ASP A 129 -6.72 2.77 15.44
CA ASP A 129 -7.41 2.87 14.12
C ASP A 129 -8.79 2.18 14.08
N ALA A 130 -9.03 1.25 14.99
CA ALA A 130 -10.22 0.39 15.06
C ALA A 130 -11.52 0.96 15.58
N LEU A 131 -11.44 1.93 16.49
CA LEU A 131 -12.61 2.40 17.23
C LEU A 131 -13.45 3.40 16.41
N GLY A 132 -13.24 3.48 15.09
CA GLY A 132 -13.74 4.57 14.26
C GLY A 132 -14.40 4.15 12.94
N ASP A 133 -13.80 3.29 12.13
CA ASP A 133 -14.31 3.14 10.76
C ASP A 133 -13.96 1.82 10.07
N VAL A 134 -15.00 1.04 9.77
CA VAL A 134 -14.95 0.01 8.73
C VAL A 134 -15.51 0.56 7.40
N MET A 135 -16.07 1.78 7.36
CA MET A 135 -16.64 2.37 6.13
C MET A 135 -16.59 3.91 5.96
N GLY A 136 -15.96 4.71 6.85
CA GLY A 136 -15.96 6.18 6.73
C GLY A 136 -14.86 6.83 5.88
N GLY A 137 -14.01 6.03 5.23
CA GLY A 137 -12.78 6.48 4.55
C GLY A 137 -12.94 7.07 3.13
N VAL A 138 -13.97 7.89 2.88
CA VAL A 138 -14.13 8.67 1.62
C VAL A 138 -13.78 10.15 1.83
N ALA A 139 -14.00 10.70 3.04
CA ALA A 139 -13.72 12.11 3.31
C ALA A 139 -12.22 12.38 3.59
N GLY A 140 -11.56 11.52 4.38
CA GLY A 140 -10.15 11.69 4.74
C GLY A 140 -9.20 11.49 3.56
N LEU A 141 -9.49 10.51 2.70
CA LEU A 141 -8.72 10.27 1.47
C LEU A 141 -8.86 11.43 0.47
N ASN A 142 -10.07 11.93 0.29
CA ASN A 142 -10.32 13.12 -0.54
C ASN A 142 -9.62 14.37 -0.02
N ALA A 143 -9.63 14.60 1.29
CA ALA A 143 -8.91 15.73 1.89
C ALA A 143 -7.39 15.61 1.68
N ALA A 144 -6.83 14.40 1.79
CA ALA A 144 -5.43 14.14 1.50
C ALA A 144 -5.12 14.40 0.02
N ASN A 145 -5.85 13.79 -0.91
CA ASN A 145 -5.63 13.97 -2.35
C ASN A 145 -5.87 15.42 -2.82
N LEU A 146 -6.90 16.09 -2.30
CA LEU A 146 -7.13 17.52 -2.54
C LEU A 146 -5.99 18.37 -1.96
N GLY A 147 -5.49 18.05 -0.77
CA GLY A 147 -4.34 18.71 -0.17
C GLY A 147 -3.09 18.59 -1.04
N LEU A 148 -2.85 17.41 -1.61
CA LEU A 148 -1.75 17.17 -2.54
C LEU A 148 -1.94 17.91 -3.87
N HIS A 149 -3.16 17.90 -4.41
CA HIS A 149 -3.51 18.66 -5.62
C HIS A 149 -3.28 20.17 -5.43
N ILE A 150 -3.77 20.73 -4.31
CA ILE A 150 -3.53 22.13 -3.94
C ILE A 150 -2.04 22.40 -3.76
N HIS A 151 -1.29 21.50 -3.12
CA HIS A 151 0.15 21.64 -2.96
C HIS A 151 0.89 21.66 -4.31
N HIS A 152 0.54 20.78 -5.25
CA HIS A 152 1.13 20.75 -6.58
C HIS A 152 0.79 21.98 -7.42
N LEU A 153 -0.44 22.48 -7.32
CA LEU A 153 -0.85 23.74 -7.96
C LEU A 153 -0.15 24.95 -7.32
N ALA A 154 -0.04 24.99 -5.99
CA ALA A 154 0.67 26.04 -5.27
C ALA A 154 2.16 26.07 -5.61
N ARG A 155 2.82 24.91 -5.82
CA ARG A 155 4.21 24.85 -6.30
C ARG A 155 4.39 25.27 -7.77
N ARG A 156 3.33 25.23 -8.58
CA ARG A 156 3.36 25.80 -9.94
C ARG A 156 3.25 27.33 -9.94
N GLU A 157 2.65 27.91 -8.89
CA GLU A 157 2.38 29.34 -8.80
C GLU A 157 3.37 30.09 -7.89
N LEU A 158 3.82 29.54 -6.75
CA LEU A 158 4.55 30.32 -5.74
C LEU A 158 5.69 29.54 -5.03
N GLU A 159 6.90 30.12 -5.10
CA GLU A 159 8.00 29.98 -4.12
C GLU A 159 7.68 30.66 -2.76
N ALA A 160 6.42 30.79 -2.35
CA ALA A 160 6.09 31.39 -1.07
C ALA A 160 4.71 30.91 -0.61
N ILE A 161 4.66 30.30 0.57
CA ILE A 161 3.53 30.26 1.54
C ILE A 161 3.82 29.04 2.43
N GLU A 162 4.16 29.30 3.68
CA GLU A 162 4.29 28.27 4.71
C GLU A 162 2.89 27.82 5.20
N PRO A 163 2.70 26.52 5.52
CA PRO A 163 1.43 26.02 6.02
C PRO A 163 1.15 26.45 7.47
N ASN A 164 -0.13 26.74 7.77
CA ASN A 164 -0.62 27.25 9.05
C ASN A 164 -0.80 26.12 10.11
N PRO A 165 -0.13 26.20 11.28
CA PRO A 165 -0.19 25.17 12.32
C PRO A 165 -1.55 25.00 13.01
N ALA A 166 -2.49 25.93 12.84
CA ALA A 166 -3.82 25.84 13.47
C ALA A 166 -4.74 24.76 12.86
N GLN A 167 -4.51 24.34 11.61
CA GLN A 167 -5.33 23.33 10.94
C GLN A 167 -4.99 21.89 11.39
N VAL A 168 -3.79 21.66 11.92
CA VAL A 168 -3.34 20.34 12.42
C VAL A 168 -4.01 19.99 13.77
N ALA A 169 -4.51 20.98 14.50
CA ALA A 169 -5.05 20.80 15.85
C ALA A 169 -6.53 20.32 15.88
N GLN A 170 -7.25 20.34 14.76
CA GLN A 170 -8.69 20.01 14.70
C GLN A 170 -9.02 18.68 14.01
N THR A 171 -8.01 17.90 13.62
CA THR A 171 -8.19 16.64 12.88
C THR A 171 -8.92 15.59 13.73
N PRO A 172 -10.08 15.06 13.29
CA PRO A 172 -10.78 13.96 13.94
C PRO A 172 -9.85 12.79 14.25
N ARG A 173 -10.11 12.11 15.37
CA ARG A 173 -9.21 11.07 15.90
C ARG A 173 -9.00 9.90 14.93
N ALA A 174 -9.99 9.57 14.08
CA ALA A 174 -9.94 8.53 13.04
C ALA A 174 -9.01 8.90 11.87
N GLU A 175 -9.02 10.18 11.45
CA GLU A 175 -8.11 10.69 10.43
C GLU A 175 -6.66 10.74 10.94
N ALA A 176 -6.44 11.18 12.19
CA ALA A 176 -5.11 11.19 12.81
C ALA A 176 -4.47 9.78 12.92
N ARG A 177 -5.33 8.76 12.99
CA ARG A 177 -5.01 7.33 13.10
C ARG A 177 -4.61 6.73 11.75
N GLU A 178 -5.44 6.95 10.74
CA GLU A 178 -5.14 6.61 9.33
C GLU A 178 -3.83 7.26 8.85
N HIS A 179 -3.60 8.53 9.22
CA HIS A 179 -2.36 9.23 8.90
C HIS A 179 -1.13 8.58 9.52
N ALA A 180 -1.24 7.89 10.67
CA ALA A 180 -0.08 7.23 11.31
C ALA A 180 0.37 5.98 10.55
N SER A 181 -0.58 5.14 10.10
CA SER A 181 -0.29 3.93 9.32
C SER A 181 0.24 4.29 7.91
N LEU A 182 -0.37 5.30 7.26
CA LEU A 182 0.18 5.86 6.02
C LEU A 182 1.59 6.43 6.22
N ARG A 183 1.86 7.13 7.34
CA ARG A 183 3.20 7.65 7.66
C ARG A 183 4.25 6.55 7.87
N ALA A 184 3.90 5.40 8.43
CA ALA A 184 4.84 4.30 8.62
C ALA A 184 5.30 3.70 7.27
N ALA A 185 4.35 3.39 6.39
CA ALA A 185 4.64 2.88 5.05
C ALA A 185 5.38 3.93 4.21
N SER A 186 4.89 5.18 4.22
CA SER A 186 5.52 6.30 3.49
C SER A 186 6.92 6.58 4.01
N GLY A 187 7.15 6.54 5.32
CA GLY A 187 8.46 6.76 5.93
C GLY A 187 9.48 5.70 5.51
N THR A 188 9.07 4.43 5.55
CA THR A 188 9.90 3.32 5.03
C THR A 188 10.24 3.53 3.56
N LEU A 189 9.27 3.96 2.75
CA LEU A 189 9.49 4.23 1.34
C LEU A 189 10.39 5.45 1.11
N VAL A 190 10.23 6.55 1.86
CA VAL A 190 11.12 7.72 1.79
C VAL A 190 12.55 7.32 2.07
N GLU A 191 12.80 6.56 3.13
CA GLU A 191 14.13 6.08 3.46
C GLU A 191 14.72 5.20 2.35
N LEU A 192 13.93 4.28 1.79
CA LEU A 192 14.36 3.44 0.66
C LEU A 192 14.70 4.27 -0.58
N LEU A 193 13.86 5.27 -0.91
CA LEU A 193 14.07 6.15 -2.06
C LEU A 193 15.32 7.03 -1.88
N GLN A 194 15.66 7.41 -0.64
CA GLN A 194 16.84 8.22 -0.32
C GLN A 194 18.16 7.43 -0.33
N GLU A 195 18.13 6.10 -0.32
CA GLU A 195 19.35 5.28 -0.37
C GLU A 195 20.07 5.44 -1.72
N PRO A 196 21.26 6.07 -1.78
CA PRO A 196 21.91 6.42 -3.04
C PRO A 196 22.29 5.19 -3.87
N ASP A 197 22.74 4.12 -3.21
CA ASP A 197 23.22 2.89 -3.84
C ASP A 197 22.09 1.89 -4.10
N ARG A 198 20.86 2.17 -3.66
CA ARG A 198 19.73 1.29 -3.92
C ARG A 198 19.19 1.53 -5.33
N THR A 199 19.14 0.45 -6.10
CA THR A 199 18.42 0.42 -7.37
C THR A 199 16.96 0.10 -7.09
N ILE A 200 16.06 0.98 -7.54
CA ILE A 200 14.61 0.77 -7.49
C ILE A 200 14.10 0.83 -8.92
N ALA A 201 13.59 -0.30 -9.42
CA ALA A 201 13.01 -0.42 -10.75
C ALA A 201 11.54 0.03 -10.74
N SER A 202 10.75 -0.44 -9.77
CA SER A 202 9.33 -0.14 -9.72
C SER A 202 8.77 -0.06 -8.30
N VAL A 203 7.74 0.77 -8.11
CA VAL A 203 6.95 0.84 -6.88
C VAL A 203 5.46 0.79 -7.22
N ALA A 204 4.75 -0.21 -6.72
CA ALA A 204 3.31 -0.38 -6.93
C ALA A 204 2.50 -0.11 -5.66
N GLY A 205 1.37 0.57 -5.78
CA GLY A 205 0.48 0.86 -4.66
C GLY A 205 -0.95 0.51 -5.01
N HIS A 206 -1.65 -0.15 -4.08
CA HIS A 206 -3.08 -0.40 -4.22
C HIS A 206 -3.88 0.37 -3.17
N SER A 207 -4.96 1.05 -3.58
CA SER A 207 -5.83 1.80 -2.69
C SER A 207 -5.02 2.80 -1.84
N LYS A 208 -5.13 2.75 -0.50
CA LYS A 208 -4.32 3.56 0.42
C LYS A 208 -2.80 3.39 0.25
N GLY A 209 -2.34 2.24 -0.24
CA GLY A 209 -0.91 2.02 -0.52
C GLY A 209 -0.38 2.93 -1.64
N ALA A 210 -1.22 3.29 -2.61
CA ALA A 210 -0.85 4.27 -3.64
C ALA A 210 -0.66 5.67 -3.05
N LEU A 211 -1.44 6.03 -2.03
CA LEU A 211 -1.28 7.31 -1.33
C LEU A 211 0.00 7.37 -0.52
N ALA A 212 0.44 6.24 0.05
CA ALA A 212 1.73 6.17 0.73
C ALA A 212 2.88 6.48 -0.24
N ILE A 213 2.76 6.06 -1.51
CA ILE A 213 3.69 6.45 -2.57
C ILE A 213 3.64 7.96 -2.79
N SER A 214 2.45 8.53 -2.96
CA SER A 214 2.29 9.98 -3.16
C SER A 214 2.90 10.80 -2.02
N PHE A 215 2.61 10.45 -0.76
CA PHE A 215 3.20 11.10 0.40
C PHE A 215 4.72 10.98 0.47
N ALA A 216 5.28 9.83 0.06
CA ALA A 216 6.72 9.69 -0.03
C ALA A 216 7.32 10.62 -1.11
N LEU A 217 6.70 10.71 -2.29
CA LEU A 217 7.12 11.62 -3.35
C LEU A 217 7.06 13.09 -2.91
N ASP A 218 5.99 13.50 -2.24
CA ASP A 218 5.85 14.86 -1.70
C ASP A 218 6.91 15.16 -0.64
N ALA A 219 7.18 14.23 0.28
CA ALA A 219 8.23 14.40 1.28
C ALA A 219 9.61 14.61 0.62
N LEU A 220 9.92 13.85 -0.43
CA LEU A 220 11.16 14.03 -1.19
C LEU A 220 11.20 15.38 -1.91
N MET A 221 10.09 15.82 -2.49
CA MET A 221 10.02 17.14 -3.12
C MET A 221 10.20 18.29 -2.13
N LEU A 222 9.67 18.15 -0.91
CA LEU A 222 9.81 19.12 0.16
C LEU A 222 11.22 19.14 0.72
N SER A 223 11.93 18.00 0.70
CA SER A 223 13.32 17.93 1.14
C SER A 223 14.29 18.73 0.26
N GLY A 224 13.92 19.01 -0.99
CA GLY A 224 14.77 19.71 -1.96
C GLY A 224 15.97 18.89 -2.48
N ASP A 225 16.06 17.59 -2.16
CA ASP A 225 17.12 16.72 -2.65
C ASP A 225 16.91 16.38 -4.14
N MET A 226 17.47 17.24 -4.99
CA MET A 226 17.39 17.12 -6.45
C MET A 226 18.10 15.87 -6.98
N ALA A 227 19.09 15.32 -6.27
CA ALA A 227 19.77 14.10 -6.71
C ALA A 227 18.86 12.88 -6.53
N THR A 228 18.22 12.78 -5.37
CA THR A 228 17.21 11.73 -5.12
C THR A 228 16.01 11.90 -6.04
N LEU A 229 15.47 13.10 -6.20
CA LEU A 229 14.33 13.34 -7.12
C LEU A 229 14.62 12.88 -8.55
N LYS A 230 15.82 13.18 -9.08
CA LYS A 230 16.23 12.71 -10.43
C LYS A 230 16.27 11.18 -10.54
N ARG A 231 16.65 10.48 -9.48
CA ARG A 231 16.62 9.00 -9.45
C ARG A 231 15.18 8.49 -9.41
N VAL A 232 14.35 9.09 -8.56
CA VAL A 232 12.94 8.72 -8.40
C VAL A 232 12.14 8.90 -9.69
N CYS A 233 12.47 9.90 -10.52
CA CYS A 233 11.82 10.11 -11.82
C CYS A 233 12.06 8.97 -12.83
N ARG A 234 12.99 8.04 -12.55
CA ARG A 234 13.29 6.87 -13.39
C ARG A 234 12.62 5.59 -12.89
N ILE A 235 11.91 5.65 -11.77
CA ILE A 235 11.22 4.51 -11.18
C ILE A 235 9.86 4.36 -11.85
N ASP A 236 9.50 3.14 -12.22
CA ASP A 236 8.17 2.84 -12.75
C ASP A 236 7.16 2.76 -11.60
N LEU A 237 6.23 3.71 -11.58
CA LEU A 237 5.17 3.79 -10.58
C LEU A 237 3.90 3.15 -11.12
N LEU A 238 3.28 2.31 -10.30
CA LEU A 238 1.99 1.69 -10.60
C LEU A 238 0.98 2.04 -9.51
N SER A 239 -0.07 2.77 -9.87
CA SER A 239 -1.20 3.05 -8.97
C SER A 239 -2.41 2.22 -9.34
N ILE A 240 -2.97 1.50 -8.38
CA ILE A 240 -4.07 0.55 -8.58
C ILE A 240 -5.24 0.98 -7.70
N GLY A 241 -6.41 1.18 -8.32
CA GLY A 241 -7.66 1.53 -7.63
C GLY A 241 -7.72 2.96 -7.09
N VAL A 242 -6.69 3.80 -7.28
CA VAL A 242 -6.68 5.24 -6.97
C VAL A 242 -5.87 5.96 -8.06
N LEU A 243 -6.32 7.12 -8.51
CA LEU A 243 -5.57 7.96 -9.45
C LEU A 243 -4.85 9.07 -8.67
N LEU A 244 -3.53 8.96 -8.61
CA LEU A 244 -2.64 9.92 -8.01
C LEU A 244 -2.50 11.16 -8.90
N THR A 245 -2.52 12.32 -8.26
CA THR A 245 -1.99 13.54 -8.87
C THR A 245 -0.52 13.61 -8.49
N VAL A 246 0.36 13.38 -9.45
CA VAL A 246 1.81 13.46 -9.23
C VAL A 246 2.41 14.71 -9.87
N PRO A 247 3.58 15.16 -9.40
CA PRO A 247 4.30 16.26 -10.02
C PRO A 247 4.62 15.94 -11.50
N PRO A 248 4.63 16.94 -12.40
CA PRO A 248 4.92 16.72 -13.82
C PRO A 248 6.30 16.12 -14.15
N VAL A 249 7.22 16.17 -13.19
CA VAL A 249 8.55 15.56 -13.33
C VAL A 249 8.50 14.03 -13.24
N ILE A 250 7.45 13.48 -12.63
CA ILE A 250 7.17 12.05 -12.58
C ILE A 250 6.42 11.67 -13.85
N GLN A 251 7.14 11.04 -14.79
CA GLN A 251 6.59 10.66 -16.10
C GLN A 251 6.25 9.17 -16.20
N ASN A 252 6.90 8.33 -15.40
CA ASN A 252 6.72 6.88 -15.40
C ASN A 252 5.63 6.48 -14.40
N LEU A 253 4.38 6.90 -14.64
CA LEU A 253 3.24 6.54 -13.81
C LEU A 253 2.17 5.85 -14.65
N THR A 254 1.94 4.56 -14.37
CA THR A 254 0.78 3.82 -14.86
C THR A 254 -0.28 3.81 -13.77
N GLN A 255 -1.51 4.16 -14.15
CA GLN A 255 -2.65 4.14 -13.23
C GLN A 255 -3.74 3.26 -13.79
N VAL A 256 -4.32 2.41 -12.94
CA VAL A 256 -5.38 1.49 -13.33
C VAL A 256 -6.51 1.51 -12.32
N MET A 257 -7.74 1.49 -12.81
CA MET A 257 -8.94 1.51 -12.00
C MET A 257 -10.01 0.59 -12.62
N GLY A 258 -10.86 -0.01 -11.79
CA GLY A 258 -12.00 -0.78 -12.26
C GLY A 258 -13.15 0.12 -12.72
N GLU A 259 -13.88 -0.28 -13.75
CA GLU A 259 -15.09 0.42 -14.24
C GLU A 259 -16.16 0.65 -13.16
N TYR A 260 -16.33 -0.31 -12.26
CA TYR A 260 -17.28 -0.26 -11.15
C TYR A 260 -16.63 0.19 -9.84
N ASP A 261 -15.40 0.71 -9.89
CA ASP A 261 -14.66 1.13 -8.73
C ASP A 261 -15.13 2.50 -8.21
N ALA A 262 -16.31 2.52 -7.60
CA ALA A 262 -16.85 3.70 -6.96
C ALA A 262 -15.94 4.20 -5.82
N PHE A 263 -15.26 3.30 -5.10
CA PHE A 263 -14.39 3.67 -3.99
C PHE A 263 -13.11 4.37 -4.47
N GLY A 264 -12.49 3.86 -5.53
CA GLY A 264 -11.38 4.51 -6.20
C GLY A 264 -11.80 5.83 -6.83
N GLY A 265 -12.93 5.83 -7.53
CA GLY A 265 -13.45 7.00 -8.24
C GLY A 265 -13.74 8.18 -7.31
N VAL A 266 -14.33 7.94 -6.13
CA VAL A 266 -14.56 9.04 -5.17
C VAL A 266 -13.26 9.60 -4.62
N ASN A 267 -12.15 8.87 -4.67
CA ASN A 267 -10.86 9.28 -4.12
C ASN A 267 -9.86 9.69 -5.22
N SER A 268 -10.34 9.95 -6.44
CA SER A 268 -9.48 10.16 -7.59
C SER A 268 -9.91 11.37 -8.40
N ASP A 269 -8.95 12.06 -9.00
CA ASP A 269 -9.24 12.97 -10.10
C ASP A 269 -9.32 12.15 -11.40
N LEU A 270 -10.55 11.90 -11.86
CA LEU A 270 -10.83 11.11 -13.07
C LEU A 270 -10.33 11.78 -14.36
N SER A 271 -9.87 13.04 -14.31
CA SER A 271 -9.22 13.68 -15.45
C SER A 271 -7.76 13.24 -15.66
N ASN A 272 -7.14 12.62 -14.64
CA ASN A 272 -5.77 12.12 -14.74
C ASN A 272 -5.69 10.97 -15.75
N PRO A 273 -4.61 10.84 -16.55
CA PRO A 273 -4.42 9.70 -17.44
C PRO A 273 -4.42 8.37 -16.67
N HIS A 274 -5.24 7.41 -17.11
CA HIS A 274 -5.39 6.10 -16.47
C HIS A 274 -5.99 5.08 -17.43
N HIS A 275 -5.88 3.80 -17.06
CA HIS A 275 -6.53 2.68 -17.69
C HIS A 275 -7.76 2.25 -16.90
N MET A 276 -8.85 1.97 -17.61
CA MET A 276 -10.07 1.42 -17.03
C MET A 276 -10.19 -0.06 -17.38
N VAL A 277 -10.39 -0.90 -16.37
CA VAL A 277 -10.63 -2.34 -16.54
C VAL A 277 -12.14 -2.59 -16.53
N SER A 278 -12.68 -2.98 -17.68
CA SER A 278 -14.12 -3.17 -17.84
C SER A 278 -14.64 -4.29 -16.95
N GLY A 279 -15.80 -4.06 -16.33
CA GLY A 279 -16.45 -5.02 -15.43
C GLY A 279 -15.76 -5.22 -14.08
N ALA A 280 -14.65 -4.53 -13.79
CA ALA A 280 -13.90 -4.67 -12.55
C ALA A 280 -14.30 -3.60 -11.50
N GLY A 281 -14.23 -3.95 -10.22
CA GLY A 281 -14.37 -3.07 -9.07
C GLY A 281 -13.02 -2.79 -8.40
N HIS A 282 -13.05 -2.44 -7.10
CA HIS A 282 -11.86 -2.01 -6.36
C HIS A 282 -10.92 -3.15 -5.93
N HIS A 283 -11.41 -4.39 -5.78
CA HIS A 283 -10.63 -5.47 -5.19
C HIS A 283 -9.85 -6.26 -6.24
N LEU A 284 -8.75 -6.89 -5.79
CA LEU A 284 -7.85 -7.73 -6.61
C LEU A 284 -8.13 -9.23 -6.46
N ASN A 285 -9.06 -9.61 -5.58
CA ASN A 285 -9.42 -10.99 -5.31
C ASN A 285 -10.20 -11.61 -6.48
N THR A 286 -9.53 -12.38 -7.33
CA THR A 286 -10.09 -13.02 -8.54
C THR A 286 -11.02 -14.21 -8.26
N ASP A 287 -11.14 -14.66 -7.01
CA ASP A 287 -12.16 -15.66 -6.63
C ASP A 287 -13.55 -15.02 -6.47
N LEU A 288 -13.61 -13.68 -6.44
CA LEU A 288 -14.83 -12.91 -6.34
C LEU A 288 -15.19 -12.29 -7.71
N PRO A 289 -16.48 -12.21 -8.06
CA PRO A 289 -16.93 -11.51 -9.26
C PRO A 289 -16.46 -10.05 -9.28
N CYS A 290 -16.27 -9.50 -10.47
CA CYS A 290 -15.87 -8.10 -10.68
C CYS A 290 -14.50 -7.76 -10.04
N ALA A 291 -13.58 -8.71 -9.92
CA ALA A 291 -12.21 -8.41 -9.52
C ALA A 291 -11.46 -7.64 -10.62
N LEU A 292 -10.59 -6.72 -10.20
CA LEU A 292 -9.53 -6.21 -11.06
C LEU A 292 -8.43 -7.27 -11.11
N ASP A 293 -8.43 -8.07 -12.19
CA ASP A 293 -7.35 -9.03 -12.45
C ASP A 293 -6.07 -8.29 -12.86
N LEU A 294 -5.28 -7.94 -11.84
CA LEU A 294 -4.04 -7.20 -12.02
C LEU A 294 -3.05 -7.94 -12.93
N ALA A 295 -2.98 -9.27 -12.83
CA ALA A 295 -2.04 -10.04 -13.63
C ALA A 295 -2.44 -10.04 -15.11
N ALA A 296 -3.74 -10.14 -15.41
CA ALA A 296 -4.24 -9.96 -16.78
C ALA A 296 -3.96 -8.55 -17.30
N PHE A 297 -4.27 -7.52 -16.50
CA PHE A 297 -4.02 -6.14 -16.87
C PHE A 297 -2.54 -5.88 -17.22
N LEU A 298 -1.60 -6.31 -16.36
CA LEU A 298 -0.17 -6.07 -16.59
C LEU A 298 0.33 -6.77 -17.86
N ARG A 299 -0.10 -8.01 -18.11
CA ARG A 299 0.22 -8.73 -19.35
C ARG A 299 -0.29 -7.99 -20.59
N ASP A 300 -1.53 -7.50 -20.54
CA ASP A 300 -2.15 -6.81 -21.68
C ASP A 300 -1.49 -5.47 -22.00
N GLN A 301 -1.00 -4.77 -20.97
CA GLN A 301 -0.28 -3.50 -21.14
C GLN A 301 1.21 -3.68 -21.49
N GLN A 302 1.74 -4.91 -21.46
CA GLN A 302 3.17 -5.21 -21.66
C GLN A 302 4.08 -4.44 -20.69
N ILE A 303 3.60 -4.24 -19.46
CA ILE A 303 4.34 -3.61 -18.35
C ILE A 303 4.91 -4.69 -17.46
#